data_AF-A0A9Q3AE53-F1
#
_entry.id   AF-A0A9Q3AE53-F1
#
_cell.length_a   1.000
_cell.length_b   1.000
_cell.length_c   1.000
_cell.angle_alpha   90.00
_cell.angle_beta   90.00
_cell.angle_gamma   90.00
#
_symmetry.space_group_name_H-M   'P 1'
#
loop_
_entity.id
_entity.type
_entity.pdbx_description
1 polymer ?
#
loop_
_entity_poly.entity_id
_entity_poly.type
_entity_poly.pdbx_seq_one_letter_code
_entity_poly.pdbx_strand_id
1 'polypeptide(L)' 'MSTAERMWRDTNLAGLIWLRDRHRDQLEIDAPSTLTPEQFVDLLMFMQALRDWPQSELFPSIEHRPLSPAWLADLAP' A
#
# COMPACT_ATOMS: atom_id res chain seq x y z
N MET A 1 -5.01 14.69 -17.33
CA MET A 1 -5.63 13.68 -16.45
C MET A 1 -4.62 12.81 -15.67
N SER A 2 -3.30 12.98 -15.82
CA SER A 2 -2.31 12.26 -15.00
C SER A 2 -2.18 12.78 -13.56
N THR A 3 -2.51 14.04 -13.29
CA THR A 3 -2.42 14.62 -11.94
C THR A 3 -3.34 13.93 -10.94
N ALA A 4 -4.59 13.63 -11.34
CA ALA A 4 -5.56 12.95 -10.47
C ALA A 4 -5.07 11.55 -10.07
N GLU A 5 -4.46 10.81 -11.00
CA GLU A 5 -3.92 9.48 -10.73
C GLU A 5 -2.66 9.51 -9.86
N ARG A 6 -1.79 10.51 -10.06
CA ARG A 6 -0.64 10.71 -9.15
C ARG A 6 -1.12 11.06 -7.74
N MET A 7 -2.12 11.95 -7.62
CA MET A 7 -2.74 12.27 -6.34
C MET A 7 -3.37 11.05 -5.68
N TRP A 8 -4.12 10.23 -6.43
CA TRP A 8 -4.69 8.98 -5.92
C TRP A 8 -3.59 8.05 -5.40
N ARG A 9 -2.53 7.83 -6.17
CA ARG A 9 -1.37 7.04 -5.76
C ARG A 9 -0.75 7.59 -4.47
N ASP A 10 -0.54 8.90 -4.41
CA ASP A 10 0.09 9.56 -3.26
C ASP A 10 -0.77 9.45 -2.00
N THR A 11 -2.09 9.61 -2.11
CA THR A 11 -3.03 9.38 -1.01
C THR A 11 -3.01 7.93 -0.54
N ASN A 12 -3.00 6.95 -1.45
CA ASN A 12 -2.91 5.53 -1.08
C ASN A 12 -1.59 5.22 -0.38
N LEU A 13 -0.45 5.67 -0.93
CA LEU A 13 0.86 5.47 -0.30
C LEU A 13 0.92 6.11 1.09
N ALA A 14 0.47 7.36 1.23
CA ALA A 14 0.43 8.06 2.51
C ALA A 14 -0.43 7.33 3.56
N GLY A 15 -1.57 6.78 3.15
CA GLY A 15 -2.46 5.99 4.00
C GLY A 15 -1.90 4.64 4.45
N LEU A 16 -0.81 4.16 3.85
CA LEU A 16 -0.20 2.86 4.16
C LEU A 16 1.15 2.96 4.88
N ILE A 17 1.81 4.13 4.83
CA ILE A 17 3.12 4.35 5.48
C ILE A 17 3.04 4.05 6.99
N TRP A 18 2.02 4.57 7.68
CA TRP A 18 1.87 4.37 9.12
C TRP A 18 1.73 2.89 9.49
N LEU A 19 1.04 2.10 8.66
CA LEU A 19 0.78 0.68 8.91
C LEU A 19 2.08 -0.13 8.78
N ARG A 20 2.89 0.19 7.76
CA ARG A 20 4.21 -0.40 7.57
C ARG A 20 5.12 -0.08 8.75
N ASP A 21 5.18 1.19 9.13
CA ASP A 21 6.08 1.66 10.18
C ASP A 21 5.68 1.06 11.53
N ARG A 22 4.38 1.03 11.87
CA ARG A 22 3.86 0.34 13.05
C ARG A 22 4.23 -1.14 13.09
N HIS A 23 4.10 -1.85 11.97
CA HIS A 23 4.45 -3.29 11.93
C HIS A 23 5.94 -3.49 12.20
N ARG A 24 6.81 -2.63 11.66
CA ARG A 24 8.25 -2.67 11.93
C ARG A 24 8.55 -2.40 13.40
N ASP A 25 7.95 -1.36 13.97
CA ASP A 25 8.12 -1.02 15.38
C ASP A 25 7.70 -2.21 16.28
N GLN A 26 6.60 -2.89 15.95
CA GLN A 26 6.14 -4.09 16.66
C GLN A 26 7.16 -5.23 16.62
N LEU A 27 7.75 -5.49 15.45
CA LEU A 27 8.80 -6.51 15.30
C LEU A 27 10.07 -6.14 16.06
N GLU A 28 10.45 -4.86 16.06
CA GLU A 28 11.66 -4.38 16.74
C GLU A 28 11.59 -4.53 18.27
N ILE A 29 10.39 -4.45 18.84
CA ILE A 29 10.16 -4.59 20.29
C ILE A 29 9.65 -5.98 20.70
N ASP A 30 9.65 -6.97 19.78
CA ASP A 30 9.06 -8.30 19.97
C ASP A 30 7.59 -8.27 20.45
N ALA A 31 6.83 -7.24 20.07
CA ALA A 31 5.40 -7.15 20.37
C ALA A 31 4.56 -8.00 19.39
N PRO A 32 3.36 -8.43 19.81
CA PRO A 32 2.40 -9.04 18.89
C PRO A 32 2.11 -8.12 17.70
N SER A 33 2.33 -8.62 16.49
CA SER A 33 2.10 -7.86 15.27
C SER A 33 0.60 -7.75 14.96
N THR A 34 0.17 -6.59 14.49
CA THR A 34 -1.23 -6.39 14.06
C THR A 34 -1.52 -7.05 12.72
N LEU A 35 -0.48 -7.20 11.88
CA LEU A 35 -0.54 -7.91 10.60
C LEU A 35 0.17 -9.25 10.73
N THR A 36 -0.32 -10.26 10.00
CA THR A 36 0.45 -11.48 9.79
C THR A 36 1.65 -11.21 8.87
N PRO A 37 2.69 -12.07 8.87
CA PRO A 37 3.81 -11.95 7.94
C PRO A 37 3.36 -11.88 6.47
N GLU A 38 2.36 -12.67 6.10
CA GLU A 38 1.80 -12.70 4.73
C GLU A 38 1.13 -11.37 4.38
N GLN A 39 0.30 -10.83 5.29
CA GLN A 39 -0.34 -9.52 5.11
C GLN A 39 0.71 -8.41 4.99
N PHE A 40 1.79 -8.48 5.77
CA PHE A 40 2.86 -7.50 5.68
C PHE A 40 3.62 -7.58 4.34
N VAL A 41 3.88 -8.79 3.82
CA VAL A 41 4.45 -8.96 2.48
C VAL A 41 3.52 -8.41 1.40
N ASP A 42 2.23 -8.74 1.46
CA ASP A 42 1.21 -8.22 0.53
C ASP A 42 1.15 -6.69 0.56
N LEU A 43 1.24 -6.08 1.75
CA LEU A 43 1.30 -4.62 1.92
C LEU A 43 2.50 -4.04 1.18
N LEU A 44 3.69 -4.61 1.37
CA LEU A 44 4.90 -4.12 0.73
C LEU A 44 4.83 -4.28 -0.79
N MET A 45 4.30 -5.39 -1.29
CA MET A 45 4.08 -5.63 -2.71
C MET A 45 3.08 -4.62 -3.30
N PHE A 46 1.97 -4.35 -2.61
CA PHE A 46 0.99 -3.36 -3.04
C PHE A 46 1.59 -1.95 -3.08
N MET A 47 2.32 -1.54 -2.04
CA MET A 47 3.04 -0.26 -2.02
C MET A 47 4.06 -0.16 -3.15
N GLN A 48 4.75 -1.24 -3.50
CA GLN A 48 5.69 -1.28 -4.61
C GLN A 48 4.96 -1.11 -5.94
N ALA A 49 3.87 -1.84 -6.18
CA ALA A 49 3.05 -1.72 -7.38
C ALA A 49 2.51 -0.28 -7.57
N LEU A 50 2.12 0.40 -6.49
CA LEU A 50 1.72 1.82 -6.52
C LEU A 50 2.87 2.73 -6.99
N ARG A 51 4.12 2.46 -6.59
CA ARG A 51 5.29 3.24 -7.02
C ARG A 51 5.67 2.97 -8.48
N ASP A 52 5.56 1.72 -8.91
CA ASP A 52 5.93 1.30 -10.26
C ASP A 52 4.89 1.69 -11.32
N TRP A 53 3.61 1.76 -10.95
CA TRP A 53 2.52 2.10 -11.85
C TRP A 53 2.72 3.40 -12.66
N PRO A 54 3.09 4.56 -12.09
CA PRO A 54 3.36 5.78 -12.87
C PRO A 54 4.57 5.69 -13.80
N GLN A 55 5.42 4.67 -13.66
CA GLN A 55 6.55 4.40 -14.55
C GLN A 55 6.16 3.41 -15.68
N SER A 56 4.99 2.78 -15.59
CA SER A 56 4.46 1.88 -16.61
C SER A 56 3.82 2.64 -17.78
N GLU A 57 3.87 2.06 -18.97
CA GLU A 57 3.17 2.54 -20.17
C GLU A 57 1.64 2.52 -20.00
N LEU A 58 1.14 1.76 -19.01
CA LEU A 58 -0.28 1.60 -18.71
C LEU A 58 -0.84 2.79 -17.89
N PHE A 59 0.00 3.70 -17.44
CA PHE A 59 -0.42 4.93 -16.75
C PHE A 59 -0.94 5.97 -17.76
N PRO A 60 -2.06 6.69 -17.50
CA PRO A 60 -2.84 6.80 -16.26
C PRO A 60 -4.13 5.93 -16.23
N SER A 61 -4.16 4.80 -16.94
CA SER A 61 -5.41 4.03 -17.10
C SER A 61 -5.91 3.43 -15.78
N ILE A 62 -7.13 3.81 -15.39
CA ILE A 62 -7.75 3.39 -14.13
C ILE A 62 -7.85 1.86 -14.02
N GLU A 63 -8.08 1.17 -15.14
CA GLU A 63 -8.16 -0.30 -15.21
C GLU A 63 -6.86 -1.00 -14.79
N HIS A 64 -5.74 -0.28 -14.84
CA HIS A 64 -4.42 -0.79 -14.48
C HIS A 64 -3.95 -0.29 -13.11
N ARG A 65 -4.81 0.35 -12.32
CA ARG A 65 -4.49 0.71 -10.94
C ARG A 65 -4.17 -0.57 -10.15
N PRO A 66 -3.10 -0.57 -9.34
CA PRO A 66 -2.85 -1.65 -8.41
C PRO A 66 -4.09 -1.92 -7.54
N LEU A 67 -4.45 -3.18 -7.39
CA LEU A 67 -5.58 -3.60 -6.56
C LEU A 67 -5.16 -3.66 -5.10
N SER A 68 -5.90 -2.95 -4.25
CA SER A 68 -5.69 -3.01 -2.81
C SER A 68 -6.02 -4.40 -2.28
N PRO A 69 -5.15 -5.00 -1.46
CA PRO A 69 -5.46 -6.23 -0.75
C PRO A 69 -6.79 -6.12 0.02
N ALA A 70 -7.62 -7.18 -0.04
CA ALA A 70 -8.96 -7.17 0.56
C ALA A 70 -8.92 -6.92 2.08
N TRP A 71 -7.95 -7.49 2.77
CA TRP A 71 -7.77 -7.35 4.22
C TRP A 71 -7.46 -5.91 4.67
N LEU A 72 -6.99 -5.02 3.77
CA LEU A 72 -6.80 -3.61 4.12
C LEU A 72 -8.12 -2.90 4.36
N ALA A 73 -9.21 -3.33 3.70
CA ALA A 73 -10.53 -2.77 3.93
C ALA A 73 -11.03 -3.05 5.37
N ASP A 74 -10.58 -4.16 5.97
CA ASP A 74 -10.95 -4.55 7.33
C ASP A 74 -10.17 -3.77 8.41
N LEU A 75 -9.11 -3.04 8.02
CA LEU A 75 -8.28 -2.23 8.92
C LEU A 75 -8.60 -0.74 8.89
N ALA A 76 -9.38 -0.30 7.90
CA ALA A 76 -9.91 1.06 7.87
C ALA A 76 -11.01 1.18 8.94
N PRO A 77 -10.96 2.19 9.83
CA PRO A 77 -11.96 2.40 10.88
C PRO A 77 -13.35 2.76 10.33
#